data_AF-K1U309-F1
#
_entry.id   AF-K1U309-F1
#
_cell.length_a   1.000
_cell.length_b   1.000
_cell.length_c   1.000
_cell.angle_alpha   90.00
_cell.angle_beta   90.00
_cell.angle_gamma   90.00
#
_symmetry.space_group_name_H-M   'P 1'
#
loop_
_entity.id
_entity.type
_entity.pdbx_description
1 polymer ?
#
loop_
_entity_poly.entity_id
_entity_poly.type
_entity_poly.pdbx_seq_one_letter_code
_entity_poly.pdbx_strand_id
1 'polypeptide(L)' 'ELATMPGDKCILQLRGLPPFFSPKYDLKRHPNYRYTAEADKQKNAFDLDRLINRRRRPG' A
#
# COMPACT_ATOMS: atom_id res chain seq x y z
N GLU A 1 -0.60 1.02 25.61
CA GLU A 1 -1.27 -0.15 25.01
C GLU A 1 -1.51 -0.12 23.49
N LEU A 2 -1.84 1.01 22.81
CA LEU A 2 -2.01 1.02 21.33
C LEU A 2 -0.71 1.18 20.51
N ALA A 3 0.40 1.55 21.16
CA ALA A 3 1.65 1.92 20.48
C ALA A 3 2.63 0.75 20.21
N THR A 4 2.28 -0.48 20.58
CA THR A 4 3.16 -1.67 20.52
C THR A 4 2.61 -2.79 19.64
N MET A 5 1.73 -2.47 18.68
CA MET A 5 1.27 -3.47 17.71
C MET A 5 2.44 -3.92 16.81
N PRO A 6 2.68 -5.24 16.66
CA PRO A 6 3.65 -5.76 15.70
C PRO A 6 3.29 -5.32 14.27
N GLY A 7 4.24 -4.78 13.51
CA GLY A 7 3.99 -4.23 12.17
C GLY A 7 3.55 -5.25 11.11
N ASP A 8 3.70 -6.54 11.42
CA ASP A 8 3.26 -7.69 10.61
C ASP A 8 1.79 -8.11 10.90
N LYS A 9 1.11 -7.44 11.84
CA LYS A 9 -0.26 -7.77 12.25
C LYS A 9 -1.16 -6.54 12.16
N CYS A 10 -2.46 -6.81 11.96
CA CYS A 10 -3.53 -5.82 11.97
C CYS A 10 -4.52 -6.17 13.09
N ILE A 11 -5.12 -5.15 13.71
CA ILE A 11 -6.30 -5.34 14.57
C ILE A 11 -7.51 -5.47 13.65
N LEU A 12 -8.17 -6.63 13.69
CA LEU A 12 -9.38 -6.89 12.91
C LEU A 12 -10.60 -6.87 13.84
N GLN A 13 -11.64 -6.16 13.42
CA GLN A 13 -12.92 -6.10 14.11
C GLN A 13 -14.01 -6.68 13.22
N LEU A 14 -14.65 -7.75 13.69
CA LEU A 14 -15.79 -8.40 13.03
C LEU A 14 -17.02 -8.27 13.92
N ARG A 15 -18.19 -8.03 13.33
CA ARG A 15 -19.43 -7.92 14.13
C ARG A 15 -19.67 -9.22 14.89
N GLY A 16 -19.89 -9.11 16.20
CA GLY A 16 -20.14 -10.27 17.07
C GLY A 16 -18.88 -10.98 17.57
N LEU A 17 -17.68 -10.50 17.24
CA LEU A 17 -16.42 -11.03 17.77
C LEU A 17 -15.61 -9.91 18.45
N PRO A 18 -14.89 -10.21 19.55
CA PRO A 18 -13.96 -9.26 20.13
C PRO A 18 -12.86 -8.92 19.12
N PRO A 19 -12.29 -7.69 19.14
CA PRO A 19 -11.14 -7.35 18.30
C PRO A 19 -9.97 -8.31 18.55
N PHE A 20 -9.34 -8.79 17.50
CA PHE A 20 -8.20 -9.70 17.59
C PHE A 20 -7.09 -9.32 16.61
N PHE A 21 -5.88 -9.81 16.86
CA PHE A 21 -4.77 -9.66 15.94
C PHE A 21 -4.86 -10.69 14.82
N SER A 22 -4.85 -10.19 13.59
CA SER A 22 -4.78 -11.00 12.37
C SER A 22 -3.45 -10.72 11.65
N PRO A 23 -2.80 -11.73 11.05
CA PRO A 23 -1.62 -11.49 10.22
C PRO A 23 -1.97 -10.56 9.05
N LYS A 24 -1.06 -9.63 8.74
CA LYS A 24 -1.19 -8.74 7.59
C LYS A 24 -1.10 -9.56 6.30
N TYR A 25 -1.94 -9.21 5.32
CA TYR A 25 -1.90 -9.84 4.01
C TYR A 25 -0.55 -9.56 3.32
N ASP A 26 0.10 -10.60 2.81
CA ASP A 26 1.34 -10.46 2.04
C ASP A 26 1.04 -9.91 0.65
N LEU A 27 1.40 -8.64 0.44
CA LEU A 27 1.19 -7.93 -0.82
C LEU A 27 1.82 -8.64 -2.02
N LYS A 28 2.94 -9.36 -1.83
CA LYS A 28 3.65 -10.07 -2.91
C LYS A 28 2.83 -11.22 -3.49
N ARG A 29 1.87 -11.74 -2.74
CA ARG A 29 0.96 -12.81 -3.16
C ARG A 29 -0.23 -12.31 -3.96
N HIS A 30 -0.43 -10.99 -4.04
CA HIS A 30 -1.54 -10.42 -4.79
C HIS A 30 -1.33 -10.62 -6.30
N PRO A 31 -2.35 -11.06 -7.07
CA PRO A 31 -2.22 -11.26 -8.53
C PRO A 31 -1.74 -10.01 -9.29
N ASN A 32 -2.13 -8.84 -8.78
CA ASN A 32 -1.77 -7.55 -9.36
C ASN A 32 -0.54 -6.89 -8.71
N TYR A 33 0.23 -7.60 -7.88
CA TYR A 33 1.40 -7.04 -7.20
C TYR A 33 2.39 -6.41 -8.18
N ARG A 34 2.55 -7.00 -9.38
CA ARG A 34 3.43 -6.51 -10.46
C ARG A 34 3.17 -5.06 -10.92
N TYR A 35 1.99 -4.51 -10.63
CA TYR A 35 1.62 -3.14 -11.00
C TYR A 35 1.86 -2.13 -9.88
N THR A 36 2.32 -2.59 -8.71
CA THR A 36 2.64 -1.72 -7.58
C THR A 36 4.03 -1.11 -7.74
N ALA A 37 4.24 0.05 -7.12
CA ALA A 37 5.56 0.67 -7.03
C ALA A 37 6.56 -0.19 -6.23
N GLU A 38 6.09 -1.04 -5.32
CA GLU A 38 6.96 -1.95 -4.57
C GLU A 38 7.55 -3.06 -5.45
N ALA A 39 6.79 -3.54 -6.44
CA ALA A 39 7.26 -4.56 -7.38
C ALA A 39 8.24 -4.01 -8.43
N ASP A 40 8.00 -2.80 -8.95
CA ASP A 40 8.90 -2.11 -9.88
C ASP A 40 8.83 -0.60 -9.66
N LYS A 41 9.78 -0.08 -8.87
CA LYS A 41 9.86 1.36 -8.56
C LYS A 41 10.15 2.21 -9.79
N GLN A 42 10.87 1.69 -10.78
CA GLN A 42 11.24 2.50 -11.94
C GLN A 42 10.06 2.65 -12.90
N LYS A 43 9.24 1.61 -13.06
CA LYS A 43 8.11 1.63 -13.99
C LYS A 43 6.80 2.10 -13.38
N ASN A 44 6.53 1.71 -12.13
CA ASN A 44 5.22 1.91 -11.50
C ASN A 44 5.22 3.00 -10.42
N ALA A 45 6.38 3.54 -10.01
CA ALA A 45 6.36 4.64 -9.06
C ALA A 45 5.78 5.89 -9.71
N PHE A 46 5.06 6.63 -8.88
CA PHE A 46 4.54 7.92 -9.29
C PHE A 46 5.67 8.93 -9.41
N ASP A 47 5.79 9.54 -10.60
CA ASP A 47 6.76 10.58 -10.91
C ASP A 47 6.05 11.94 -11.01
N LEU A 48 6.34 12.80 -10.02
CA LEU A 48 5.75 14.13 -9.92
C LEU A 48 6.24 15.07 -11.03
N ASP A 49 7.52 15.00 -11.40
CA ASP A 49 8.10 15.85 -12.43
C ASP A 49 7.50 15.55 -13.79
N ARG A 50 7.30 14.25 -14.08
CA ARG A 50 6.60 13.80 -15.29
C ARG A 50 5.17 14.32 -15.34
N LEU A 51 4.46 14.39 -14.21
CA LEU A 51 3.11 14.96 -14.14
C LEU A 51 3.11 16.47 -14.40
N ILE A 52 4.03 17.21 -13.77
CA ILE A 52 4.14 18.67 -13.89
C ILE A 52 4.48 19.06 -15.33
N ASN A 53 5.46 18.38 -15.93
CA ASN A 53 5.89 18.63 -17.31
C ASN A 53 4.78 18.34 -18.33
N ARG A 54 3.97 17.29 -18.11
CA ARG A 54 2.79 17.02 -18.97
C ARG A 54 1.73 18.13 -18.89
N ARG A 55 1.59 18.80 -17.74
CA ARG A 55 0.59 19.86 -17.53
C ARG A 55 1.07 21.24 -18.00
N ARG A 56 2.37 21.45 -18.12
CA ARG A 56 2.93 22.63 -18.81
C ARG A 56 2.73 22.47 -20.32
N ARG A 57 1.56 22.87 -20.84
CA ARG A 57 1.42 23.15 -22.27
C ARG A 57 2.29 24.38 -22.60
N PRO A 58 3.15 24.34 -23.63
CA PRO A 58 3.70 25.57 -24.17
C PRO A 58 2.51 26.37 -24.74
N GLY A 59 2.32 27.59 -24.22
CA GLY A 59 1.55 28.62 -24.91
C GLY A 59 2.34 29.16 -26.08
#